data_AF-A0A139CSM3-F1
#
_entry.id   AF-A0A139CSM3-F1
#
_cell.length_a   1.000
_cell.length_b   1.000
_cell.length_c   1.000
_cell.angle_alpha   90.00
_cell.angle_beta   90.00
_cell.angle_gamma   90.00
#
_symmetry.space_group_name_H-M   'P 1'
#
loop_
_entity.id
_entity.type
_entity.pdbx_description
1 polymer ?
#
loop_
_entity_poly.entity_id
_entity_poly.type
_entity_poly.pdbx_seq_one_letter_code
_entity_poly.pdbx_strand_id
1 'polypeptide(L)'
;MKVKKEGLQIKLELTREDYYSSVKRMLNILIPDIEVVNDDSAEVVITSNLKVDTDKIKLKTKLVSSDTELMKKDIDTEIRDARYTDGDIERRCRSKVKFHIYQLLVKFLDLTPSPWGILIGVRPTKIGHFLMDKGFDYNEIKNNLQSTYGVSNEKADLLLRIVKKERIYLPTKEEVKDRVSIYIGIPFCPSRCGYCSFPAYGLKDAAKYISPFLKSLHYEIREVGSWLAKNGITVDTIYLGGGTPTTLNEEQLKELLAIIKES
;
A
#
# COMPACT_ATOMS: atom_id res chain seq x y z
N MET A 1 4.47 -1.89 36.49
CA MET A 1 5.20 -3.04 35.91
C MET A 1 5.35 -2.76 34.42
N LYS A 2 6.56 -2.72 33.85
CA LYS A 2 6.73 -2.47 32.40
C LYS A 2 6.32 -3.74 31.65
N VAL A 3 5.23 -3.68 30.89
CA VAL A 3 4.78 -4.76 30.01
C VAL A 3 5.95 -5.21 29.15
N LYS A 4 6.24 -6.51 29.13
CA LYS A 4 7.30 -7.07 28.28
C LYS A 4 6.99 -6.71 26.83
N LYS A 5 7.99 -6.17 26.11
CA LYS A 5 7.85 -5.76 24.71
C LYS A 5 7.99 -6.94 23.72
N GLU A 6 8.48 -8.08 24.20
CA GLU A 6 8.72 -9.29 23.40
C GLU A 6 7.71 -10.38 23.81
N GLY A 7 7.10 -11.04 22.82
CA GLY A 7 6.16 -12.15 23.04
C GLY A 7 4.78 -11.74 23.56
N LEU A 8 4.38 -10.47 23.40
CA LEU A 8 3.09 -9.98 23.88
C LEU A 8 1.94 -10.68 23.15
N GLN A 9 1.04 -11.31 23.91
CA GLN A 9 -0.12 -12.00 23.36
C GLN A 9 -1.34 -11.07 23.32
N ILE A 10 -1.84 -10.78 22.11
CA ILE A 10 -2.98 -9.89 21.88
C ILE A 10 -4.16 -10.65 21.29
N LYS A 11 -5.35 -10.48 21.87
CA LYS A 11 -6.63 -10.90 21.29
C LYS A 11 -7.33 -9.71 20.63
N LEU A 12 -7.77 -9.90 19.39
CA LEU A 12 -8.49 -8.88 18.63
C LEU A 12 -9.97 -9.24 18.47
N GLU A 13 -10.85 -8.39 18.96
CA GLU A 13 -12.29 -8.51 18.80
C GLU A 13 -12.81 -7.34 17.96
N LEU A 14 -12.97 -7.56 16.66
CA LEU A 14 -13.35 -6.51 15.71
C LEU A 14 -14.79 -6.73 15.25
N THR A 15 -15.58 -5.66 15.09
CA THR A 15 -16.93 -5.76 14.50
C THR A 15 -16.96 -6.42 13.13
N ARG A 16 -15.85 -6.31 12.38
CA ARG A 16 -15.69 -6.80 11.02
C ARG A 16 -14.46 -7.69 10.95
N GLU A 17 -14.66 -8.97 10.67
CA GLU A 17 -13.59 -9.98 10.61
C GLU A 17 -12.62 -9.73 9.44
N ASP A 18 -13.09 -9.17 8.33
CA ASP A 18 -12.27 -8.86 7.16
C ASP A 18 -11.18 -7.80 7.44
N TYR A 19 -11.26 -7.09 8.57
CA TYR A 19 -10.23 -6.15 9.01
C TYR A 19 -9.07 -6.82 9.74
N TYR A 20 -9.24 -8.06 10.21
CA TYR A 20 -8.29 -8.75 11.07
C TYR A 20 -6.90 -8.85 10.44
N SER A 21 -6.81 -9.31 9.18
CA SER A 21 -5.54 -9.45 8.46
C SER A 21 -4.79 -8.12 8.33
N SER A 22 -5.52 -7.03 8.06
CA SER A 22 -4.93 -5.70 7.94
C SER A 22 -4.47 -5.14 9.28
N VAL A 23 -5.18 -5.41 10.37
CA VAL A 23 -4.78 -4.97 11.73
C VAL A 23 -3.57 -5.80 12.17
N LYS A 24 -3.60 -7.12 12.03
CA LYS A 24 -2.47 -8.01 12.35
C LYS A 24 -1.18 -7.59 11.65
N ARG A 25 -1.25 -7.24 10.35
CA ARG A 25 -0.08 -6.74 9.62
C ARG A 25 0.48 -5.44 10.20
N MET A 26 -0.38 -4.51 10.63
CA MET A 26 0.05 -3.28 11.28
C MET A 26 0.71 -3.55 12.64
N LEU A 27 0.15 -4.49 13.41
CA LEU A 27 0.71 -4.90 14.71
C LEU A 27 2.13 -5.45 14.55
N ASN A 28 2.34 -6.36 13.58
CA ASN A 28 3.67 -6.92 13.30
C ASN A 28 4.72 -5.87 12.90
N ILE A 29 4.29 -4.73 12.32
CA ILE A 29 5.19 -3.61 12.00
C ILE A 29 5.51 -2.78 13.26
N LEU A 30 4.55 -2.65 14.17
CA LEU A 30 4.68 -1.82 15.37
C LEU A 30 5.47 -2.51 16.48
N ILE A 31 5.22 -3.82 16.67
CA ILE A 31 5.75 -4.63 17.76
C ILE A 31 6.37 -5.87 17.11
N PRO A 32 7.71 -5.97 17.07
CA PRO A 32 8.39 -7.21 16.69
C PRO A 32 7.93 -8.36 17.58
N ASP A 33 7.78 -9.56 17.02
CA ASP A 33 7.44 -10.79 17.74
C ASP A 33 6.11 -10.75 18.53
N ILE A 34 5.14 -9.97 18.04
CA ILE A 34 3.77 -9.99 18.57
C ILE A 34 3.03 -11.26 18.16
N GLU A 35 2.35 -11.89 19.12
CA GLU A 35 1.48 -13.03 18.86
C GLU A 35 0.02 -12.57 18.94
N VAL A 36 -0.72 -12.74 17.85
CA VAL A 36 -2.17 -12.49 17.86
C VAL A 36 -2.87 -13.82 18.06
N VAL A 37 -3.44 -14.01 19.25
CA VAL A 37 -4.10 -15.24 19.73
C VAL A 37 -5.61 -15.04 19.79
N ASN A 38 -6.37 -16.15 19.77
CA ASN A 38 -7.84 -16.13 19.79
C ASN A 38 -8.45 -16.70 21.07
N ASP A 39 -7.63 -17.18 22.00
CA ASP A 39 -8.04 -17.82 23.24
C ASP A 39 -7.78 -16.92 24.47
N ASP A 40 -7.99 -17.47 25.66
CA ASP A 40 -7.91 -16.75 26.94
C ASP A 40 -6.47 -16.59 27.46
N SER A 41 -5.45 -17.06 26.72
CA SER A 41 -4.04 -16.80 27.04
C SER A 41 -3.62 -15.34 26.80
N ALA A 42 -4.46 -14.54 26.11
CA ALA A 42 -4.13 -13.16 25.77
C ALA A 42 -3.91 -12.26 26.99
N GLU A 43 -2.74 -11.62 27.03
CA GLU A 43 -2.39 -10.61 28.04
C GLU A 43 -3.12 -9.28 27.80
N VAL A 44 -3.49 -9.02 26.54
CA VAL A 44 -4.18 -7.80 26.12
C VAL A 44 -5.34 -8.15 25.19
N VAL A 45 -6.54 -7.68 25.53
CA VAL A 45 -7.73 -7.80 24.69
C VAL A 45 -8.07 -6.44 24.12
N ILE A 46 -8.16 -6.36 22.78
CA ILE A 46 -8.52 -5.13 22.07
C ILE A 46 -9.85 -5.35 21.36
N THR A 47 -10.89 -4.68 21.85
CA THR A 47 -12.24 -4.72 21.28
C THR A 47 -12.53 -3.44 20.52
N SER A 48 -12.84 -3.53 19.23
CA SER A 48 -13.14 -2.39 18.36
C SER A 48 -14.55 -2.50 17.77
N ASN A 49 -15.40 -1.55 18.17
CA ASN A 49 -16.79 -1.43 17.75
C ASN A 49 -16.97 -0.29 16.75
N LEU A 50 -17.28 -0.63 15.51
CA LEU A 50 -17.50 0.32 14.42
C LEU A 50 -18.97 0.31 14.01
N LYS A 51 -19.59 1.50 13.94
CA LYS A 51 -20.93 1.69 13.39
C LYS A 51 -20.91 2.74 12.29
N VAL A 52 -21.53 2.40 11.18
CA VAL A 52 -21.65 3.27 9.99
C VAL A 52 -23.12 3.73 9.92
N ASP A 53 -23.38 4.96 10.34
CA ASP A 53 -24.70 5.62 10.30
C ASP A 53 -24.79 6.49 9.03
N THR A 54 -25.99 6.88 8.58
CA THR A 54 -26.18 7.65 7.33
C THR A 54 -25.37 8.95 7.27
N ASP A 55 -25.21 9.63 8.40
CA ASP A 55 -24.57 10.95 8.52
C ASP A 55 -23.14 10.91 9.11
N LYS A 56 -22.71 9.77 9.66
CA LYS A 56 -21.40 9.66 10.32
C LYS A 56 -20.92 8.23 10.52
N ILE A 57 -19.64 8.10 10.82
CA ILE A 57 -19.05 6.86 11.34
C ILE A 57 -18.76 7.07 12.83
N LYS A 58 -19.15 6.10 13.65
CA LYS A 58 -18.83 6.05 15.08
C LYS A 58 -17.90 4.88 15.34
N LEU A 59 -16.80 5.15 16.02
CA LEU A 59 -15.83 4.13 16.39
C LEU A 59 -15.56 4.19 17.89
N LYS A 60 -15.66 3.05 18.56
CA LYS A 60 -15.30 2.87 19.96
C LYS A 60 -14.34 1.71 20.08
N THR A 61 -13.12 1.98 20.54
CA THR A 61 -12.09 0.96 20.74
C THR A 61 -11.70 0.92 22.21
N LYS A 62 -11.61 -0.29 22.76
CA LYS A 62 -11.23 -0.57 24.14
C LYS A 62 -9.99 -1.48 24.11
N LEU A 63 -9.03 -1.21 24.99
CA LEU A 63 -7.89 -2.07 25.27
C LEU A 63 -7.94 -2.41 26.76
N VAL A 64 -7.93 -3.70 27.08
CA VAL A 64 -7.97 -4.21 28.45
C VAL A 64 -6.79 -5.15 28.65
N SER A 65 -6.09 -4.96 29.76
CA SER A 65 -5.07 -5.87 30.30
C SER A 65 -5.32 -6.03 31.81
N SER A 66 -4.58 -6.90 32.49
CA SER A 66 -4.78 -7.22 33.91
C SER A 66 -4.88 -5.98 34.81
N ASP A 67 -4.05 -4.97 34.53
CA ASP A 67 -3.90 -3.79 35.39
C ASP A 67 -4.29 -2.48 34.69
N THR A 68 -4.81 -2.53 33.46
CA THR A 68 -5.02 -1.32 32.66
C THR A 68 -6.20 -1.44 31.72
N GLU A 69 -7.08 -0.44 31.77
CA GLU A 69 -8.17 -0.26 30.84
C GLU A 69 -8.02 1.09 30.13
N LEU A 70 -7.92 1.07 28.81
CA LEU A 70 -7.91 2.26 27.96
C LEU A 70 -9.09 2.22 26.99
N MET A 71 -9.68 3.37 26.73
CA MET A 71 -10.80 3.50 25.80
C MET A 71 -10.64 4.76 24.95
N LYS A 72 -11.02 4.65 23.68
CA LYS A 72 -11.11 5.76 22.75
C LYS A 72 -12.44 5.73 22.00
N LYS A 73 -13.03 6.91 21.81
CA LYS A 73 -14.21 7.14 20.98
C LYS A 73 -13.85 8.14 19.89
N ASP A 74 -14.41 7.98 18.70
CA ASP A 74 -14.27 8.89 17.57
C ASP A 74 -15.55 8.95 16.76
N ILE A 75 -15.79 10.11 16.16
CA ILE A 75 -16.92 10.38 15.28
C ILE A 75 -16.36 11.06 14.04
N ASP A 76 -16.45 10.38 12.90
CA ASP A 76 -16.02 10.90 11.59
C ASP A 76 -17.27 11.28 10.78
N THR A 77 -17.49 12.58 10.63
CA THR A 77 -18.56 13.15 9.78
C THR A 77 -18.04 13.53 8.39
N GLU A 78 -16.74 13.76 8.23
CA GLU A 78 -16.11 14.22 6.98
C GLU A 78 -16.22 13.16 5.88
N ILE A 79 -16.12 11.89 6.23
CA ILE A 79 -16.28 10.77 5.29
C ILE A 79 -17.65 10.70 4.61
N ARG A 80 -18.65 11.44 5.08
CA ARG A 80 -19.98 11.55 4.45
C ARG A 80 -20.09 12.68 3.43
N ASP A 81 -19.02 13.39 3.17
CA ASP A 81 -18.94 14.32 2.06
C ASP A 81 -19.27 13.62 0.72
N ALA A 82 -20.05 14.30 -0.13
CA ALA A 82 -20.52 13.77 -1.41
C ALA A 82 -19.38 13.42 -2.40
N ARG A 83 -18.16 13.92 -2.16
CA ARG A 83 -16.96 13.58 -2.93
C ARG A 83 -16.49 12.14 -2.70
N TYR A 84 -16.91 11.48 -1.62
CA TYR A 84 -16.53 10.08 -1.32
C TYR A 84 -17.50 9.07 -1.94
N THR A 85 -16.97 7.89 -2.24
CA THR A 85 -17.74 6.72 -2.69
C THR A 85 -17.90 5.70 -1.56
N ASP A 86 -18.79 4.71 -1.74
CA ASP A 86 -18.95 3.61 -0.78
C ASP A 86 -17.64 2.83 -0.53
N GLY A 87 -16.83 2.64 -1.58
CA GLY A 87 -15.51 2.03 -1.44
C GLY A 87 -14.54 2.87 -0.62
N ASP A 88 -14.70 4.19 -0.60
CA ASP A 88 -13.87 5.10 0.21
C ASP A 88 -14.28 5.04 1.69
N ILE A 89 -15.58 4.91 1.97
CA ILE A 89 -16.12 4.71 3.31
C ILE A 89 -15.53 3.43 3.93
N GLU A 90 -15.50 2.32 3.20
CA GLU A 90 -14.92 1.08 3.69
C GLU A 90 -13.41 1.21 3.98
N ARG A 91 -12.66 1.85 3.08
CA ARG A 91 -11.23 2.13 3.29
C ARG A 91 -10.98 3.04 4.50
N ARG A 92 -11.85 4.03 4.71
CA ARG A 92 -11.80 4.93 5.87
C ARG A 92 -12.05 4.18 7.17
N CYS A 93 -13.11 3.37 7.22
CA CYS A 93 -13.44 2.51 8.36
C CYS A 93 -12.24 1.67 8.80
N ARG A 94 -11.63 0.93 7.86
CA ARG A 94 -10.47 0.08 8.13
C ARG A 94 -9.26 0.90 8.62
N SER A 95 -9.05 2.09 8.07
CA SER A 95 -7.96 2.98 8.49
C SER A 95 -8.18 3.54 9.90
N LYS A 96 -9.41 3.97 10.22
CA LYS A 96 -9.80 4.47 11.55
C LYS A 96 -9.67 3.41 12.64
N VAL A 97 -10.13 2.18 12.37
CA VAL A 97 -9.96 1.04 13.29
C VAL A 97 -8.48 0.82 13.59
N LYS A 98 -7.63 0.74 12.55
CA LYS A 98 -6.18 0.62 12.70
C LYS A 98 -5.59 1.76 13.54
N PHE A 99 -5.96 3.01 13.23
CA PHE A 99 -5.41 4.17 13.92
C PHE A 99 -5.81 4.23 15.40
N HIS A 100 -7.04 3.85 15.74
CA HIS A 100 -7.47 3.75 17.14
C HIS A 100 -6.67 2.70 17.92
N ILE A 101 -6.54 1.50 17.35
CA ILE A 101 -5.78 0.42 17.95
C ILE A 101 -4.31 0.86 18.14
N TYR A 102 -3.73 1.48 17.11
CA TYR A 102 -2.40 2.06 17.16
C TYR A 102 -2.23 3.06 18.31
N GLN A 103 -3.14 4.02 18.45
CA GLN A 103 -3.05 5.03 19.52
C GLN A 103 -3.15 4.41 20.92
N LEU A 104 -4.05 3.45 21.11
CA LEU A 104 -4.20 2.76 22.40
C LEU A 104 -2.96 1.95 22.74
N LEU A 105 -2.37 1.26 21.76
CA LEU A 105 -1.14 0.47 21.97
C LEU A 105 0.08 1.34 22.24
N VAL A 106 0.26 2.43 21.48
CA VAL A 106 1.35 3.38 21.71
C VAL A 106 1.26 3.94 23.14
N LYS A 107 0.05 4.26 23.61
CA LYS A 107 -0.18 4.72 24.98
C LYS A 107 0.05 3.61 26.02
N PHE A 108 -0.44 2.40 25.77
CA PHE A 108 -0.34 1.27 26.70
C PHE A 108 1.12 0.82 26.90
N LEU A 109 1.90 0.76 25.81
CA LEU A 109 3.28 0.30 25.81
C LEU A 109 4.30 1.42 26.04
N ASP A 110 3.83 2.66 26.26
CA ASP A 110 4.65 3.86 26.41
C ASP A 110 5.69 4.00 25.28
N LEU A 111 5.19 3.93 24.05
CA LEU A 111 6.00 4.05 22.83
C LEU A 111 5.99 5.49 22.31
N THR A 112 7.05 5.87 21.62
CA THR A 112 7.05 7.12 20.85
C THR A 112 6.18 6.94 19.61
N PRO A 113 5.14 7.76 19.38
CA PRO A 113 4.33 7.68 18.18
C PRO A 113 5.18 8.01 16.94
N SER A 114 4.95 7.25 15.88
CA SER A 114 5.50 7.52 14.56
C SER A 114 4.93 8.84 14.04
N PRO A 115 5.77 9.74 13.48
CA PRO A 115 5.28 10.98 12.88
C PRO A 115 4.43 10.72 11.62
N TRP A 116 4.43 9.48 11.10
CA TRP A 116 3.56 9.05 10.00
C TRP A 116 2.30 8.31 10.47
N GLY A 117 2.11 8.15 11.79
CA GLY A 117 1.03 7.36 12.37
C GLY A 117 1.01 5.94 11.80
N ILE A 118 -0.13 5.54 11.20
CA ILE A 118 -0.30 4.21 10.60
C ILE A 118 0.20 4.10 9.14
N LEU A 119 0.80 5.16 8.57
CA LEU A 119 1.33 5.16 7.20
C LEU A 119 2.79 4.68 7.14
N ILE A 120 3.13 3.61 7.86
CA ILE A 120 4.47 3.02 7.86
C ILE A 120 4.57 1.99 6.73
N GLY A 121 5.58 2.08 5.87
CA GLY A 121 5.79 1.16 4.76
C GLY A 121 4.78 1.29 3.61
N VAL A 122 4.05 2.41 3.55
CA VAL A 122 3.15 2.75 2.44
C VAL A 122 3.71 3.96 1.67
N ARG A 123 3.24 4.19 0.44
CA ARG A 123 3.52 5.42 -0.32
C ARG A 123 2.43 6.46 0.00
N PRO A 124 2.65 7.39 0.96
CA PRO A 124 1.57 8.22 1.47
C PRO A 124 1.16 9.32 0.49
N THR A 125 2.04 9.70 -0.47
CA THR A 125 1.71 10.71 -1.49
C THR A 125 0.50 10.33 -2.35
N LYS A 126 0.24 9.02 -2.55
CA LYS A 126 -0.97 8.55 -3.25
C LYS A 126 -2.27 9.01 -2.59
N ILE A 127 -2.29 9.13 -1.26
CA ILE A 127 -3.47 9.59 -0.52
C ILE A 127 -3.72 11.08 -0.82
N GLY A 128 -2.65 11.89 -0.82
CA GLY A 128 -2.74 13.31 -1.17
C GLY A 128 -3.23 13.53 -2.59
N HIS A 129 -2.66 12.83 -3.58
CA HIS A 129 -3.12 12.89 -4.98
C HIS A 129 -4.59 12.49 -5.11
N PHE A 130 -4.98 11.39 -4.47
CA PHE A 130 -6.35 10.89 -4.50
C PHE A 130 -7.37 11.88 -3.94
N LEU A 131 -7.06 12.55 -2.83
CA LEU A 131 -7.97 13.54 -2.24
C LEU A 131 -7.99 14.84 -3.06
N MET A 132 -6.86 15.27 -3.62
CA MET A 132 -6.83 16.40 -4.54
C MET A 132 -7.64 16.12 -5.82
N ASP A 133 -7.59 14.90 -6.36
CA ASP A 133 -8.40 14.48 -7.52
C ASP A 133 -9.90 14.56 -7.24
N LYS A 134 -10.31 14.38 -5.98
CA LYS A 134 -11.69 14.53 -5.52
C LYS A 134 -12.09 15.97 -5.24
N GLY A 135 -11.18 16.93 -5.37
CA GLY A 135 -11.44 18.34 -5.12
C GLY A 135 -11.38 18.76 -3.66
N PHE A 136 -10.63 18.04 -2.81
CA PHE A 136 -10.33 18.51 -1.46
C PHE A 136 -9.20 19.54 -1.47
N ASP A 137 -9.35 20.58 -0.66
CA ASP A 137 -8.32 21.61 -0.51
C ASP A 137 -7.16 21.16 0.40
N TYR A 138 -6.12 21.98 0.49
CA TYR A 138 -4.93 21.68 1.28
C TYR A 138 -5.24 21.42 2.77
N ASN A 139 -6.10 22.24 3.38
CA ASN A 139 -6.44 22.16 4.79
C ASN A 139 -7.32 20.95 5.07
N GLU A 140 -8.29 20.68 4.20
CA GLU A 140 -9.13 19.48 4.27
C GLU A 140 -8.28 18.21 4.22
N ILE A 141 -7.34 18.12 3.26
CA ILE A 141 -6.46 16.97 3.13
C ILE A 141 -5.53 16.84 4.33
N LYS A 142 -4.99 17.96 4.82
CA LYS A 142 -4.13 17.96 6.00
C LYS A 142 -4.87 17.47 7.25
N ASN A 143 -6.11 17.91 7.44
CA ASN A 143 -6.97 17.46 8.53
C ASN A 143 -7.32 15.98 8.39
N ASN A 144 -7.55 15.52 7.17
CA ASN A 144 -7.77 14.12 6.86
C ASN A 144 -6.58 13.23 7.25
N LEU A 145 -5.37 13.62 6.83
CA LEU A 145 -4.13 12.90 7.11
C LEU A 145 -3.89 12.74 8.61
N GLN A 146 -4.16 13.80 9.39
CA GLN A 146 -4.02 13.79 10.84
C GLN A 146 -5.10 12.94 11.52
N SER A 147 -6.38 13.16 11.18
CA SER A 147 -7.51 12.55 11.88
C SER A 147 -7.74 11.08 11.52
N THR A 148 -7.38 10.67 10.30
CA THR A 148 -7.61 9.31 9.81
C THR A 148 -6.40 8.41 10.02
N TYR A 149 -5.19 8.98 9.86
CA TYR A 149 -3.97 8.18 9.83
C TYR A 149 -2.96 8.53 10.93
N GLY A 150 -3.15 9.64 11.65
CA GLY A 150 -2.23 10.07 12.69
C GLY A 150 -0.92 10.66 12.19
N VAL A 151 -0.88 11.15 10.96
CA VAL A 151 0.30 11.84 10.43
C VAL A 151 0.49 13.13 11.22
N SER A 152 1.71 13.45 11.65
CA SER A 152 2.00 14.70 12.36
C SER A 152 1.80 15.91 11.45
N ASN A 153 1.53 17.07 12.03
CA ASN A 153 1.36 18.33 11.29
C ASN A 153 2.52 18.60 10.31
N GLU A 154 3.75 18.45 10.78
CA GLU A 154 4.97 18.64 9.98
C GLU A 154 5.07 17.66 8.80
N LYS A 155 4.73 16.38 9.03
CA LYS A 155 4.76 15.37 7.96
C LYS A 155 3.64 15.54 6.97
N ALA A 156 2.46 15.97 7.41
CA ALA A 156 1.36 16.30 6.52
C ALA A 156 1.72 17.48 5.61
N ASP A 157 2.34 18.53 6.16
CA ASP A 157 2.82 19.66 5.36
C ASP A 157 3.91 19.27 4.36
N LEU A 158 4.88 18.46 4.80
CA LEU A 158 5.91 17.92 3.92
C LEU A 158 5.31 17.09 2.78
N LEU A 159 4.37 16.20 3.10
CA LEU A 159 3.69 15.36 2.11
C LEU A 159 2.97 16.22 1.08
N LEU A 160 2.20 17.22 1.51
CA LEU A 160 1.42 18.05 0.60
C LEU A 160 2.30 18.94 -0.28
N ARG A 161 3.43 19.41 0.24
CA ARG A 161 4.46 20.07 -0.57
C ARG A 161 5.02 19.16 -1.65
N ILE A 162 5.30 17.89 -1.32
CA ILE A 162 5.79 16.90 -2.29
C ILE A 162 4.72 16.63 -3.34
N VAL A 163 3.48 16.36 -2.91
CA VAL A 163 2.34 16.15 -3.80
C VAL A 163 2.17 17.32 -4.77
N LYS A 164 2.18 18.56 -4.27
CA LYS A 164 2.09 19.77 -5.11
C LYS A 164 3.21 19.86 -6.14
N LYS A 165 4.44 19.45 -5.79
CA LYS A 165 5.57 19.39 -6.73
C LYS A 165 5.44 18.24 -7.72
N GLU A 166 4.97 17.06 -7.31
CA GLU A 166 4.75 15.91 -8.20
C GLU A 166 3.64 16.19 -9.21
N ARG A 167 2.59 16.91 -8.81
CA ARG A 167 1.40 17.19 -9.63
C ARG A 167 1.71 17.85 -10.98
N ILE A 168 2.77 18.65 -11.08
CA ILE A 168 3.15 19.30 -12.34
C ILE A 168 3.70 18.31 -13.39
N TYR A 169 4.07 17.10 -12.96
CA TYR A 169 4.61 16.03 -13.82
C TYR A 169 3.64 14.87 -13.99
N LEU A 170 2.55 14.83 -13.22
CA LEU A 170 1.57 13.76 -13.30
C LEU A 170 0.46 14.16 -14.28
N PRO A 171 0.22 13.37 -15.33
CA PRO A 171 -0.86 13.65 -16.24
C PRO A 171 -2.22 13.41 -15.56
N THR A 172 -3.23 14.15 -16.01
CA THR A 172 -4.63 14.00 -15.65
C THR A 172 -5.20 12.69 -16.18
N LYS A 173 -6.33 12.25 -15.62
CA LYS A 173 -7.01 11.02 -16.07
C LYS A 173 -7.45 11.12 -17.52
N GLU A 174 -7.86 12.31 -17.95
CA GLU A 174 -8.22 12.60 -19.32
C GLU A 174 -7.01 12.49 -20.27
N GLU A 175 -5.84 13.01 -19.87
CA GLU A 175 -4.61 12.96 -20.69
C GLU A 175 -4.08 11.53 -20.89
N VAL A 176 -4.31 10.62 -19.95
CA VAL A 176 -3.87 9.22 -20.01
C VAL A 176 -4.96 8.22 -20.38
N LYS A 177 -6.17 8.69 -20.70
CA LYS A 177 -7.34 7.81 -20.93
C LYS A 177 -7.04 6.69 -21.93
N ASP A 178 -6.34 7.03 -23.01
CA ASP A 178 -5.98 6.12 -24.10
C ASP A 178 -4.48 5.84 -24.13
N ARG A 179 -3.82 5.87 -22.95
CA ARG A 179 -2.39 5.57 -22.80
C ARG A 179 -2.12 4.41 -21.86
N VAL A 180 -1.06 3.67 -22.13
CA VAL A 180 -0.59 2.58 -21.27
C VAL A 180 0.90 2.67 -21.02
N SER A 181 1.33 2.17 -19.86
CA SER A 181 2.73 1.86 -19.59
C SER A 181 2.93 0.35 -19.64
N ILE A 182 3.96 -0.10 -20.34
CA ILE A 182 4.25 -1.53 -20.51
C ILE A 182 5.44 -1.91 -19.63
N TYR A 183 5.31 -3.02 -18.91
CA TYR A 183 6.40 -3.67 -18.20
C TYR A 183 6.79 -4.96 -18.91
N ILE A 184 8.07 -5.09 -19.25
CA ILE A 184 8.65 -6.30 -19.85
C ILE A 184 9.59 -6.94 -18.84
N GLY A 185 9.19 -8.11 -18.33
CA GLY A 185 9.98 -8.87 -17.37
C GLY A 185 10.92 -9.85 -18.06
N ILE A 186 12.24 -9.64 -17.92
CA ILE A 186 13.29 -10.57 -18.33
C ILE A 186 13.69 -11.42 -17.11
N PRO A 187 13.23 -12.67 -16.98
CA PRO A 187 13.32 -13.43 -15.73
C PRO A 187 14.67 -14.13 -15.54
N PHE A 188 15.76 -13.64 -16.15
CA PHE A 188 17.08 -14.27 -16.10
C PHE A 188 18.06 -13.43 -15.29
N CYS A 189 18.84 -14.07 -14.43
CA CYS A 189 19.93 -13.46 -13.68
C CYS A 189 21.22 -14.25 -13.90
N PRO A 190 22.40 -13.60 -13.85
CA PRO A 190 23.68 -14.33 -13.87
C PRO A 190 23.74 -15.38 -12.75
N SER A 191 23.31 -14.98 -11.55
CA SER A 191 23.09 -15.86 -10.40
C SER A 191 21.90 -15.35 -9.56
N ARG A 192 21.28 -16.24 -8.77
CA ARG A 192 20.17 -15.87 -7.90
C ARG A 192 20.70 -15.41 -6.54
N CYS A 193 20.43 -14.17 -6.15
CA CYS A 193 20.80 -13.67 -4.83
C CYS A 193 19.97 -14.33 -3.73
N GLY A 194 20.58 -14.66 -2.59
CA GLY A 194 19.89 -15.34 -1.48
C GLY A 194 18.76 -14.54 -0.83
N TYR A 195 18.77 -13.20 -0.97
CA TYR A 195 17.72 -12.32 -0.48
C TYR A 195 16.64 -12.00 -1.54
N CYS A 196 16.81 -12.45 -2.79
CA CYS A 196 15.94 -12.03 -3.89
C CYS A 196 14.58 -12.74 -3.81
N SER A 197 13.52 -11.95 -3.64
CA SER A 197 12.12 -12.41 -3.65
C SER A 197 11.46 -12.34 -5.03
N PHE A 198 12.15 -11.84 -6.06
CA PHE A 198 11.61 -11.77 -7.41
C PHE A 198 11.68 -13.13 -8.12
N PRO A 199 10.70 -13.44 -8.99
CA PRO A 199 10.74 -14.63 -9.83
C PRO A 199 11.83 -14.46 -10.90
N ALA A 200 13.02 -14.98 -10.61
CA ALA A 200 14.18 -14.93 -11.50
C ALA A 200 14.97 -16.25 -11.45
N TYR A 201 15.51 -16.64 -12.60
CA TYR A 201 16.21 -17.89 -12.81
C TYR A 201 17.70 -17.65 -13.08
N GLY A 202 18.56 -18.39 -12.38
CA GLY A 202 20.01 -18.33 -12.57
C GLY A 202 20.42 -18.97 -13.90
N LEU A 203 21.37 -18.36 -14.60
CA LEU A 203 21.82 -18.83 -15.91
C LEU A 203 22.35 -20.27 -15.93
N LYS A 204 22.93 -20.73 -14.82
CA LYS A 204 23.46 -22.11 -14.69
C LYS A 204 22.44 -23.16 -15.14
N ASP A 205 21.17 -22.96 -14.79
CA ASP A 205 20.09 -23.92 -15.08
C ASP A 205 19.16 -23.45 -16.21
N ALA A 206 19.11 -22.13 -16.46
CA ALA A 206 18.09 -21.51 -17.30
C ALA A 206 18.59 -20.92 -18.63
N ALA A 207 19.90 -20.91 -18.91
CA ALA A 207 20.45 -20.30 -20.13
C ALA A 207 19.82 -20.85 -21.42
N LYS A 208 19.53 -22.16 -21.47
CA LYS A 208 18.87 -22.81 -22.61
C LYS A 208 17.46 -22.29 -22.93
N TYR A 209 16.82 -21.59 -21.99
CA TYR A 209 15.48 -21.05 -22.15
C TYR A 209 15.46 -19.60 -22.65
N ILE A 210 16.61 -18.91 -22.74
CA ILE A 210 16.65 -17.51 -23.18
C ILE A 210 16.09 -17.36 -24.60
N SER A 211 16.62 -18.10 -25.57
CA SER A 211 16.17 -17.96 -26.97
C SER A 211 14.71 -18.38 -27.17
N PRO A 212 14.20 -19.50 -26.62
CA PRO A 212 12.77 -19.82 -26.66
C PRO A 212 11.88 -18.78 -25.98
N PHE A 213 12.34 -18.21 -24.86
CA PHE A 213 11.64 -17.14 -24.17
C PHE A 213 11.54 -15.88 -25.04
N LEU A 214 12.67 -15.41 -25.59
CA LEU A 214 12.68 -14.22 -26.45
C LEU A 214 11.81 -14.42 -27.69
N LYS A 215 11.84 -15.59 -28.32
CA LYS A 215 10.95 -15.89 -29.45
C LYS A 215 9.46 -15.74 -29.08
N SER A 216 9.09 -16.23 -27.90
CA SER A 216 7.71 -16.13 -27.39
C SER A 216 7.35 -14.70 -27.02
N LEU A 217 8.26 -13.99 -26.35
CA LEU A 217 8.11 -12.57 -25.99
C LEU A 217 7.96 -11.69 -27.25
N HIS A 218 8.74 -11.95 -28.29
CA HIS A 218 8.66 -11.22 -29.57
C HIS A 218 7.30 -11.41 -30.25
N TYR A 219 6.71 -12.61 -30.15
CA TYR A 219 5.34 -12.85 -30.62
C TYR A 219 4.33 -12.07 -29.79
N GLU A 220 4.42 -12.14 -28.46
CA GLU A 220 3.51 -11.42 -27.56
C GLU A 220 3.57 -9.89 -27.76
N ILE A 221 4.76 -9.31 -27.91
CA ILE A 221 4.94 -7.88 -28.16
C ILE A 221 4.23 -7.46 -29.45
N ARG A 222 4.33 -8.26 -30.52
CA ARG A 222 3.65 -7.97 -31.80
C ARG A 222 2.14 -8.06 -31.68
N GLU A 223 1.61 -9.09 -31.03
CA GLU A 223 0.17 -9.25 -30.84
C GLU A 223 -0.42 -8.15 -29.95
N VAL A 224 0.27 -7.81 -28.86
CA VAL A 224 -0.12 -6.72 -27.96
C VAL A 224 -0.02 -5.37 -28.67
N GLY A 225 1.06 -5.10 -29.39
CA GLY A 225 1.24 -3.87 -30.17
C GLY A 225 0.14 -3.68 -31.22
N SER A 226 -0.12 -4.71 -32.02
CA SER A 226 -1.22 -4.74 -32.99
C SER A 226 -2.59 -4.49 -32.34
N TRP A 227 -2.85 -5.12 -31.19
CA TRP A 227 -4.08 -4.90 -30.45
C TRP A 227 -4.19 -3.46 -29.91
N LEU A 228 -3.11 -2.90 -29.35
CA LEU A 228 -3.08 -1.52 -28.85
C LEU A 228 -3.34 -0.52 -29.99
N ALA A 229 -2.64 -0.67 -31.12
CA ALA A 229 -2.80 0.15 -32.30
C ALA A 229 -4.23 0.11 -32.84
N LYS A 230 -4.83 -1.09 -32.95
CA LYS A 230 -6.22 -1.27 -33.39
C LYS A 230 -7.23 -0.57 -32.48
N ASN A 231 -6.94 -0.45 -31.18
CA ASN A 231 -7.80 0.22 -30.22
C ASN A 231 -7.42 1.70 -29.98
N GLY A 232 -6.46 2.24 -30.73
CA GLY A 232 -6.03 3.64 -30.59
C GLY A 232 -5.32 3.92 -29.26
N ILE A 233 -4.76 2.91 -28.60
CA ILE A 233 -4.08 3.04 -27.32
C ILE A 233 -2.60 3.32 -27.56
N THR A 234 -2.08 4.40 -26.99
CA THR A 234 -0.67 4.81 -27.12
C THR A 234 0.18 4.25 -25.98
N VAL A 235 1.35 3.70 -26.31
CA VAL A 235 2.34 3.32 -25.31
C VAL A 235 3.14 4.56 -24.90
N ASP A 236 3.02 4.95 -23.63
CA ASP A 236 3.66 6.16 -23.09
C ASP A 236 5.03 5.87 -22.47
N THR A 237 5.17 4.73 -21.80
CA THR A 237 6.41 4.34 -21.11
C THR A 237 6.61 2.83 -21.20
N ILE A 238 7.86 2.41 -21.39
CA ILE A 238 8.27 1.01 -21.32
C ILE A 238 9.31 0.84 -20.22
N TYR A 239 9.06 -0.09 -19.30
CA TYR A 239 9.98 -0.47 -18.25
C TYR A 239 10.47 -1.91 -18.47
N LEU A 240 11.77 -2.09 -18.66
CA LEU A 240 12.41 -3.41 -18.73
C LEU A 240 12.97 -3.76 -17.34
N GLY A 241 12.51 -4.87 -16.76
CA GLY A 241 12.94 -5.33 -15.44
C GLY A 241 12.86 -6.85 -15.30
N GLY A 242 12.63 -7.36 -14.10
CA GLY A 242 12.51 -8.80 -13.81
C GLY A 242 13.72 -9.28 -13.01
N GLY A 243 14.46 -10.24 -13.56
CA GLY A 243 15.77 -10.59 -13.06
C GLY A 243 16.77 -9.48 -13.38
N THR A 244 17.63 -9.74 -14.35
CA THR A 244 18.65 -8.80 -14.80
C THR A 244 18.53 -8.69 -16.32
N PRO A 245 17.78 -7.70 -16.86
CA PRO A 245 17.60 -7.53 -18.31
C PRO A 245 18.92 -7.49 -19.08
N THR A 246 19.97 -6.94 -18.48
CA THR A 246 21.33 -6.90 -19.02
C THR A 246 22.05 -8.25 -19.06
N THR A 247 21.37 -9.34 -18.69
CA THR A 247 21.81 -10.72 -18.94
C THR A 247 21.65 -11.11 -20.41
N LEU A 248 20.70 -10.46 -21.12
CA LEU A 248 20.63 -10.57 -22.57
C LEU A 248 21.92 -9.99 -23.16
N ASN A 249 22.47 -10.68 -24.16
CA ASN A 249 23.60 -10.14 -24.89
C ASN A 249 23.18 -8.92 -25.73
N GLU A 250 24.16 -8.20 -26.27
CA GLU A 250 23.94 -6.99 -27.04
C GLU A 250 22.99 -7.20 -28.24
N GLU A 251 23.14 -8.30 -28.98
CA GLU A 251 22.32 -8.61 -30.14
C GLU A 251 20.87 -8.89 -29.75
N GLN A 252 20.65 -9.69 -28.71
CA GLN A 252 19.33 -10.02 -28.18
C GLN A 252 18.59 -8.78 -27.68
N LEU A 253 19.30 -7.89 -26.97
CA LEU A 253 18.71 -6.65 -26.48
C LEU A 253 18.38 -5.69 -27.62
N LYS A 254 19.25 -5.59 -28.63
CA LYS A 254 18.98 -4.79 -29.85
C LYS A 254 17.76 -5.32 -30.59
N GLU A 255 17.65 -6.63 -30.78
CA GLU A 255 16.50 -7.27 -31.44
C GLU A 255 15.21 -6.98 -30.67
N LEU A 256 15.22 -7.17 -29.34
CA LEU A 256 14.07 -6.88 -28.49
C LEU A 256 13.61 -5.42 -28.62
N LEU A 257 14.55 -4.47 -28.54
CA LEU A 257 14.23 -3.04 -28.68
C LEU A 257 13.73 -2.67 -30.08
N ALA A 258 14.25 -3.32 -31.13
CA ALA A 258 13.77 -3.12 -32.49
C ALA A 258 12.31 -3.60 -32.62
N ILE A 259 12.00 -4.80 -32.12
CA ILE A 259 10.63 -5.35 -32.16
C ILE A 259 9.66 -4.48 -31.37
N ILE A 260 10.06 -3.99 -30.19
CA ILE A 260 9.26 -3.05 -29.40
C ILE A 260 8.95 -1.77 -30.18
N LYS A 261 9.92 -1.25 -30.94
CA LYS A 261 9.76 -0.01 -31.70
C LYS A 261 8.91 -0.19 -32.97
N GLU A 262 8.94 -1.38 -33.57
CA GLU A 262 8.22 -1.71 -34.80
C GLU A 262 6.76 -2.13 -34.56
N SER A 263 6.45 -2.67 -33.37
CA SER A 263 5.11 -3.18 -33.00
C SER A 263 4.20 -2.09 -32.47
#